data_AF-A0A1Z9H0N2-F1
#
_entry.id   AF-A0A1Z9H0N2-F1
#
_cell.length_a   1.000
_cell.length_b   1.000
_cell.length_c   1.000
_cell.angle_alpha   90.00
_cell.angle_beta   90.00
_cell.angle_gamma   90.00
#
_symmetry.space_group_name_H-M   'P 1'
#
loop_
_entity.id
_entity.type
_entity.pdbx_description
1 polymer ?
#
loop_
_entity_poly.entity_id
_entity_poly.type
_entity_poly.pdbx_seq_one_letter_code
_entity_poly.pdbx_strand_id
1 'polypeptide(L)'
;MYNKNSPYAKTYVVGDYLDIMTPREVIHDSGDETYTIESQYHMRPDLLSYKKYGSSKYWWMFAMRNKDALIDPIQDFKTGTTIKIPKIENLR
;
A
#
# COMPACT_ATOMS: atom_id res chain seq x y z
N MET A 1 -7.07 11.25 15.92
CA MET A 1 -5.80 10.88 15.25
C MET A 1 -6.05 9.67 14.35
N TYR A 2 -5.49 9.66 13.14
CA TYR A 2 -5.65 8.52 12.23
C TYR A 2 -4.90 7.28 12.73
N ASN A 3 -5.39 6.11 12.34
CA ASN A 3 -4.74 4.84 12.67
C ASN A 3 -3.32 4.78 12.07
N LYS A 4 -2.36 4.19 12.79
CA LYS A 4 -0.95 4.01 12.37
C LYS A 4 -0.79 3.33 11.00
N ASN A 5 -1.80 2.62 10.51
CA ASN A 5 -1.76 1.90 9.23
C ASN A 5 -2.21 2.78 8.04
N SER A 6 -2.68 4.00 8.34
CA SER A 6 -3.12 4.99 7.33
C SER A 6 -1.92 5.65 6.63
N PRO A 7 -2.03 5.97 5.33
CA PRO A 7 -1.04 6.84 4.68
C PRO A 7 -0.95 8.22 5.35
N TYR A 8 -2.06 8.70 5.94
CA TYR A 8 -2.16 9.99 6.63
C TYR A 8 -1.78 9.93 8.12
N ALA A 9 -1.23 8.82 8.61
CA ALA A 9 -0.95 8.64 10.04
C ALA A 9 -0.01 9.71 10.63
N LYS A 10 0.84 10.33 9.79
CA LYS A 10 1.77 11.41 10.16
C LYS A 10 1.27 12.81 9.78
N THR A 11 0.13 12.91 9.11
CA THR A 11 -0.41 14.20 8.68
C THR A 11 -0.95 14.95 9.89
N TYR A 12 -0.60 16.23 9.99
CA TYR A 12 -1.05 17.07 11.10
C TYR A 12 -2.55 17.32 11.00
N VAL A 13 -3.20 17.45 12.16
CA VAL A 13 -4.64 17.75 12.25
C VAL A 13 -4.78 19.19 12.74
N VAL A 14 -5.43 20.04 11.96
CA VAL A 14 -5.75 21.43 12.31
C VAL A 14 -7.25 21.50 12.53
N GLY A 15 -7.68 21.67 13.78
CA GLY A 15 -9.10 21.68 14.11
C GLY A 15 -9.80 20.38 13.70
N ASP A 16 -10.64 20.46 12.67
CA ASP A 16 -11.45 19.38 12.12
C ASP A 16 -10.95 18.82 10.78
N TYR A 17 -9.83 19.32 10.24
CA TYR A 17 -9.28 18.88 8.96
C TYR A 17 -7.81 18.42 9.04
N LEU A 18 -7.39 17.67 8.00
CA LEU A 18 -5.98 17.29 7.80
C LEU A 18 -5.25 18.43 7.09
N ASP A 19 -4.11 18.85 7.64
CA ASP A 19 -3.21 19.80 7.01
C ASP A 19 -2.52 19.19 5.77
N ILE A 20 -1.52 19.87 5.22
CA ILE A 20 -0.66 19.36 4.15
C ILE A 20 -0.16 17.95 4.49
N MET A 21 -0.43 17.01 3.58
CA MET A 21 -0.07 15.60 3.75
C MET A 21 1.44 15.46 4.01
N THR A 22 1.79 14.91 5.16
CA THR A 22 3.15 14.41 5.45
C THR A 22 3.31 13.02 4.84
N PRO A 23 4.10 12.84 3.78
CA PRO A 23 4.25 11.55 3.12
C PRO A 23 4.91 10.51 4.03
N ARG A 24 4.51 9.25 3.84
CA ARG A 24 5.16 8.10 4.46
C ARG A 24 5.88 7.33 3.39
N GLU A 25 7.18 7.14 3.56
CA GLU A 25 7.98 6.45 2.57
C GLU A 25 7.90 4.94 2.77
N VAL A 26 7.83 4.22 1.64
CA VAL A 26 7.96 2.76 1.60
C VAL A 26 9.30 2.47 0.95
N ILE A 27 10.23 1.93 1.72
CA ILE A 27 11.58 1.64 1.22
C ILE A 27 11.53 0.49 0.21
N HIS A 28 12.26 0.68 -0.89
CA HIS A 28 12.47 -0.36 -1.87
C HIS A 28 13.57 -1.29 -1.37
N ASP A 29 13.22 -2.52 -1.01
CA ASP A 29 14.16 -3.54 -0.55
C ASP A 29 14.36 -4.58 -1.67
N SER A 30 15.59 -5.05 -1.84
CA SER A 30 15.89 -6.13 -2.78
C SER A 30 15.29 -7.46 -2.32
N GLY A 31 15.04 -7.61 -1.01
CA GLY A 31 14.35 -8.74 -0.40
C GLY A 31 12.82 -8.69 -0.48
N ASP A 32 12.23 -7.72 -1.19
CA ASP A 32 10.79 -7.66 -1.39
C ASP A 32 10.29 -8.87 -2.20
N GLU A 33 9.21 -9.49 -1.72
CA GLU A 33 8.63 -10.69 -2.34
C GLU A 33 8.11 -10.35 -3.75
N THR A 34 8.44 -11.19 -4.72
CA THR A 34 7.87 -11.08 -6.08
C THR A 34 6.58 -11.88 -6.13
N TYR A 35 5.48 -11.23 -6.49
CA TYR A 35 4.16 -11.81 -6.38
C TYR A 35 3.33 -11.56 -7.64
N THR A 36 2.69 -12.60 -8.16
CA THR A 36 1.74 -12.51 -9.26
C THR A 36 0.32 -12.50 -8.70
N ILE A 37 -0.43 -11.45 -9.02
CA ILE A 37 -1.78 -11.23 -8.49
C ILE A 37 -2.72 -12.35 -8.97
N GLU A 38 -3.31 -13.12 -8.05
CA GLU A 38 -4.34 -14.13 -8.38
C GLU A 38 -5.72 -13.49 -8.65
N SER A 39 -6.62 -14.25 -9.27
CA SER A 39 -7.96 -13.80 -9.66
C SER A 39 -8.80 -13.25 -8.51
N GLN A 40 -8.70 -13.87 -7.33
CA GLN A 40 -9.44 -13.45 -6.13
C GLN A 40 -9.04 -12.06 -5.60
N TYR A 41 -7.90 -11.51 -6.03
CA TYR A 41 -7.44 -10.19 -5.63
C TYR A 41 -7.59 -9.14 -6.73
N HIS A 42 -8.23 -9.49 -7.85
CA HIS A 42 -8.45 -8.57 -8.98
C HIS A 42 -9.17 -7.30 -8.53
N MET A 43 -8.56 -6.14 -8.76
CA MET A 43 -9.04 -4.82 -8.30
C MET A 43 -9.35 -4.75 -6.79
N ARG A 44 -8.77 -5.66 -6.00
CA ARG A 44 -9.00 -5.83 -4.55
C ARG A 44 -7.68 -5.95 -3.79
N PRO A 45 -6.79 -4.95 -3.86
CA PRO A 45 -5.51 -4.97 -3.15
C PRO A 45 -5.70 -5.02 -1.62
N ASP A 46 -6.84 -4.57 -1.11
CA ASP A 46 -7.24 -4.66 0.30
C ASP A 46 -7.28 -6.10 0.81
N LEU A 47 -7.74 -7.06 -0.01
CA LEU A 47 -7.80 -8.47 0.34
C LEU A 47 -6.41 -9.11 0.42
N LEU A 48 -5.53 -8.80 -0.55
CA LEU A 48 -4.14 -9.26 -0.50
C LEU A 48 -3.40 -8.64 0.70
N SER A 49 -3.64 -7.36 0.97
CA SER A 49 -3.09 -6.65 2.12
C SER A 49 -3.48 -7.33 3.44
N TYR A 50 -4.75 -7.71 3.58
CA TYR A 50 -5.20 -8.46 4.75
C TYR A 50 -4.50 -9.82 4.89
N LYS A 51 -4.36 -10.58 3.79
CA LYS A 51 -3.65 -11.87 3.80
C LYS A 51 -2.17 -11.72 4.19
N LYS A 52 -1.49 -10.68 3.69
CA LYS A 52 -0.04 -10.49 3.88
C LYS A 52 0.31 -9.82 5.21
N TYR A 53 -0.53 -8.90 5.68
CA TYR A 53 -0.21 -8.01 6.79
C TYR A 53 -1.21 -8.08 7.97
N GLY A 54 -2.25 -8.90 7.86
CA GLY A 54 -3.33 -8.97 8.87
C GLY A 54 -4.23 -7.72 8.91
N SER A 55 -4.06 -6.78 7.98
CA SER A 55 -4.88 -5.58 7.89
C SER A 55 -5.09 -5.18 6.45
N SER A 56 -6.33 -4.90 6.06
CA SER A 56 -6.65 -4.38 4.74
C SER A 56 -6.14 -2.95 4.53
N LYS A 57 -5.72 -2.24 5.59
CA LYS A 57 -5.38 -0.81 5.53
C LYS A 57 -4.00 -0.51 4.91
N TYR A 58 -3.18 -1.52 4.65
CA TYR A 58 -1.85 -1.35 4.06
C TYR A 58 -1.82 -1.51 2.53
N TRP A 59 -2.98 -1.64 1.88
CA TRP A 59 -3.07 -1.90 0.44
C TRP A 59 -2.30 -0.88 -0.42
N TRP A 60 -2.26 0.37 0.03
CA TRP A 60 -1.59 1.48 -0.66
C TRP A 60 -0.07 1.30 -0.75
N MET A 61 0.53 0.48 0.12
CA MET A 61 1.96 0.16 0.07
C MET A 61 2.33 -0.55 -1.23
N PHE A 62 1.42 -1.35 -1.80
CA PHE A 62 1.64 -2.02 -3.09
C PHE A 62 1.80 -1.02 -4.22
N ALA A 63 0.92 -0.02 -4.30
CA ALA A 63 1.01 1.02 -5.31
C ALA A 63 2.25 1.91 -5.12
N MET A 64 2.56 2.28 -3.88
CA MET A 64 3.77 3.07 -3.60
C MET A 64 5.06 2.34 -3.97
N ARG A 65 5.09 1.02 -3.84
CA ARG A 65 6.26 0.21 -4.18
C ARG A 65 6.40 -0.10 -5.67
N ASN A 66 5.31 -0.07 -6.42
CA ASN A 66 5.23 -0.49 -7.82
C ASN A 66 4.61 0.62 -8.69
N LYS A 67 5.10 1.86 -8.55
CA LYS A 67 4.54 3.05 -9.23
C LYS A 67 4.59 2.97 -10.76
N ASP A 68 5.49 2.13 -11.29
CA ASP A 68 5.68 1.84 -12.70
C ASP A 68 4.62 0.88 -13.25
N ALA A 69 4.12 -0.05 -12.42
CA ALA A 69 3.13 -1.05 -12.80
C ALA A 69 1.70 -0.72 -12.34
N LEU A 70 1.55 0.01 -11.23
CA LEU A 70 0.27 0.36 -10.61
C LEU A 70 0.09 1.88 -10.60
N ILE A 71 -0.27 2.44 -11.76
CA ILE A 71 -0.51 3.88 -11.91
C ILE A 71 -1.83 4.24 -11.22
N ASP A 72 -2.90 3.49 -11.51
CA ASP A 72 -4.11 3.44 -10.71
C ASP A 72 -3.97 2.30 -9.67
N PRO A 73 -3.87 2.62 -8.38
CA PRO A 73 -3.64 1.62 -7.32
C PRO A 73 -4.68 0.50 -7.24
N ILE A 74 -5.89 0.73 -7.75
CA ILE A 74 -7.01 -0.20 -7.70
C ILE A 74 -7.22 -0.85 -9.07
N GLN A 75 -7.38 -0.05 -10.12
CA GLN A 75 -7.72 -0.56 -11.45
C GLN A 75 -6.57 -1.31 -12.11
N ASP A 76 -5.32 -0.92 -11.87
CA ASP A 76 -4.16 -1.62 -12.42
C ASP A 76 -3.76 -2.86 -11.61
N PHE A 77 -4.42 -3.07 -10.46
CA PHE A 77 -4.24 -4.26 -9.63
C PHE A 77 -4.95 -5.49 -10.25
N LYS A 78 -4.49 -5.89 -11.43
CA LYS A 78 -5.11 -6.93 -12.27
C LYS A 78 -4.42 -8.27 -12.08
N THR A 79 -5.21 -9.33 -12.27
CA THR A 79 -4.74 -10.71 -12.24
C THR A 79 -3.65 -10.93 -13.28
N GLY A 80 -2.59 -11.65 -12.89
CA GLY A 80 -1.44 -11.91 -13.75
C GLY A 80 -0.37 -10.80 -13.74
N THR A 81 -0.68 -9.61 -13.20
CA THR A 81 0.34 -8.57 -13.01
C THR A 81 1.30 -9.01 -11.90
N THR A 82 2.60 -8.91 -12.17
CA THR A 82 3.65 -9.19 -11.18
C THR A 82 4.06 -7.90 -10.48
N ILE A 83 4.04 -7.91 -9.15
CA ILE A 83 4.39 -6.79 -8.29
C ILE A 83 5.42 -7.22 -7.23
N LYS A 84 6.04 -6.23 -6.59
CA LYS A 84 6.86 -6.39 -5.38
C LYS A 84 6.01 -6.10 -4.15
N ILE A 85 5.99 -7.02 -3.19
CA ILE A 85 5.31 -6.88 -1.91
C ILE A 85 6.34 -6.43 -0.86
N PRO A 86 6.27 -5.18 -0.37
CA PRO A 86 7.19 -4.68 0.64
C PRO A 86 6.92 -5.31 2.01
N LYS A 87 7.95 -5.41 2.86
CA LYS A 87 7.74 -5.76 4.27
C LYS A 87 7.10 -4.60 5.03
N ILE A 88 6.32 -4.87 6.07
CA ILE A 88 5.73 -3.80 6.92
C ILE A 88 6.84 -2.94 7.54
N GLU A 89 7.98 -3.54 7.87
CA GLU A 89 9.16 -2.87 8.43
C GLU A 89 9.74 -1.80 7.49
N ASN A 90 9.46 -1.88 6.18
CA ASN A 90 9.93 -0.90 5.19
C ASN A 90 9.09 0.38 5.18
N LEU A 91 8.01 0.45 5.95
CA LEU A 91 7.16 1.63 6.09
C LEU A 91 7.72 2.58 7.14
N ARG A 92 8.12 3.79 6.72
CA ARG A 92 8.66 4.83 7.61
C ARG A 92 7.67 5.92 7.95
#